data_AF-A0A7K1VLH6-F1
#
_entry.id   AF-A0A7K1VLH6-F1
#
_cell.length_a   1.000
_cell.length_b   1.000
_cell.length_c   1.000
_cell.angle_alpha   90.00
_cell.angle_beta   90.00
_cell.angle_gamma   90.00
#
_symmetry.space_group_name_H-M   'P 1'
#
loop_
_entity.id
_entity.type
_entity.pdbx_description
1 polymer ?
#
loop_
_entity_poly.entity_id
_entity_poly.type
_entity_poly.pdbx_seq_one_letter_code
_entity_poly.pdbx_strand_id
1 'polypeptide(L)'
;MTIAAVHSAYRSRAGRRSAGAYSGYLAAMLLLVVVLPTARAIALALVDPAVGRALAEADLVALVSLVAGAALPAAVVLGRARGPAVDEPHPIALLLETEARRWLVLRRAVAVSGTVALTGVALAAVAVALASGSPLLPAALAGAAFGVAVTVAALAGQCLAPSRSAALAAGLALSALVALLLPGAARFTPGGLVALAVAGPPTAALGAALAVVALAVLVLPVAPRLLDSASGPTLLAQSRRWRAAVTGAATGDVADSLSGYRSLPRRNRGVHAVRVGPFALTVVVRDAIGALRTPGRSAAAGLALLAAGVAVAVAAVAPPSLLAVPAAAAGVLAYLGAGVWSDGFRHAAETAGQTAFVAPPPLELLLLHGMLPLVLAVALAVLGAALVPGAALAPAAAVALVAVAARAMDATRGALPPALLSPVPLPIGDGAGAVVLLWNLAAPMVSAGAAVAVVAAAPLVALAPIVAAGCLLVARRRLASA
;
A
#
# COMPACT_ATOMS: atom_id res chain seq x y z
N MET A 1 -21.74 -30.61 -16.78
CA MET A 1 -22.25 -29.77 -15.67
C MET A 1 -22.05 -28.30 -16.06
N THR A 2 -23.09 -27.47 -16.09
CA THR A 2 -22.96 -26.06 -16.54
C THR A 2 -22.43 -25.16 -15.42
N ILE A 3 -21.66 -24.11 -15.76
CA ILE A 3 -21.16 -23.10 -14.78
C ILE A 3 -22.30 -22.54 -13.92
N ALA A 4 -23.46 -22.32 -14.54
CA ALA A 4 -24.66 -21.84 -13.87
C ALA A 4 -25.17 -22.81 -12.78
N ALA A 5 -25.08 -24.12 -13.00
CA ALA A 5 -25.48 -25.14 -12.04
C ALA A 5 -24.58 -25.15 -10.80
N VAL A 6 -23.26 -25.05 -10.99
CA VAL A 6 -22.28 -24.97 -9.88
C VAL A 6 -22.53 -23.71 -9.03
N HIS A 7 -22.67 -22.56 -9.67
CA HIS A 7 -23.00 -21.31 -8.98
C HIS A 7 -24.38 -21.35 -8.32
N SER A 8 -25.35 -22.07 -8.88
CA SER A 8 -26.68 -22.21 -8.28
C SER A 8 -26.63 -23.08 -7.02
N ALA A 9 -25.97 -24.24 -7.09
CA ALA A 9 -25.81 -25.18 -5.98
C ALA A 9 -24.96 -24.59 -4.83
N TYR A 10 -23.93 -23.81 -5.17
CA TYR A 10 -23.17 -23.10 -4.16
C TYR A 10 -24.02 -22.03 -3.47
N ARG A 11 -24.75 -21.21 -4.25
CA ARG A 11 -25.64 -20.18 -3.71
C ARG A 11 -26.83 -20.74 -2.92
N SER A 12 -27.27 -21.96 -3.17
CA SER A 12 -28.30 -22.61 -2.36
C SER A 12 -27.75 -23.10 -1.01
N ARG A 13 -26.49 -23.53 -0.96
CA ARG A 13 -25.80 -23.93 0.29
C ARG A 13 -25.32 -22.75 1.13
N ALA A 14 -24.96 -21.63 0.51
CA ALA A 14 -24.35 -20.48 1.18
C ALA A 14 -25.33 -19.57 1.98
N GLY A 15 -26.58 -19.95 2.21
CA GLY A 15 -27.52 -19.17 3.06
C GLY A 15 -27.87 -17.79 2.48
N ARG A 16 -28.85 -17.74 1.58
CA ARG A 16 -29.07 -16.64 0.63
C ARG A 16 -29.70 -15.33 1.15
N ARG A 17 -30.08 -15.19 2.44
CA ARG A 17 -30.98 -14.09 2.85
C ARG A 17 -30.43 -13.05 3.84
N SER A 18 -29.42 -13.35 4.66
CA SER A 18 -28.88 -12.37 5.63
C SER A 18 -27.62 -11.64 5.16
N ALA A 19 -26.77 -12.29 4.34
CA ALA A 19 -25.47 -11.74 3.93
C ALA A 19 -25.57 -10.52 2.99
N GLY A 20 -26.62 -10.44 2.17
CA GLY A 20 -26.82 -9.34 1.21
C GLY A 20 -27.30 -8.05 1.88
N ALA A 21 -28.25 -8.16 2.83
CA ALA A 21 -28.78 -7.02 3.55
C ALA A 21 -27.72 -6.40 4.48
N TYR A 22 -26.97 -7.24 5.19
CA TYR A 22 -25.88 -6.78 6.06
C TYR A 22 -24.72 -6.15 5.27
N SER A 23 -24.33 -6.73 4.12
CA SER A 23 -23.29 -6.12 3.28
C SER A 23 -23.75 -4.81 2.63
N GLY A 24 -25.02 -4.70 2.23
CA GLY A 24 -25.63 -3.44 1.78
C GLY A 24 -25.63 -2.36 2.87
N TYR A 25 -26.01 -2.73 4.10
CA TYR A 25 -25.94 -1.84 5.26
C TYR A 25 -24.50 -1.37 5.55
N LEU A 26 -23.53 -2.29 5.57
CA LEU A 26 -22.11 -1.97 5.75
C LEU A 26 -21.58 -1.03 4.65
N ALA A 27 -21.96 -1.27 3.40
CA ALA A 27 -21.56 -0.40 2.28
C ALA A 27 -22.16 1.01 2.42
N ALA A 28 -23.43 1.11 2.81
CA ALA A 28 -24.09 2.39 3.06
C ALA A 28 -23.46 3.14 4.25
N MET A 29 -23.16 2.44 5.35
CA MET A 29 -22.47 3.03 6.51
C MET A 29 -21.06 3.49 6.15
N LEU A 30 -20.28 2.68 5.42
CA LEU A 30 -18.95 3.07 4.94
C LEU A 30 -19.03 4.33 4.06
N LEU A 31 -20.00 4.38 3.15
CA LEU A 31 -20.23 5.53 2.28
C LEU A 31 -20.53 6.80 3.10
N LEU A 32 -21.49 6.73 4.01
CA LEU A 32 -21.99 7.90 4.76
C LEU A 32 -21.03 8.37 5.86
N VAL A 33 -20.35 7.45 6.55
CA VAL A 33 -19.53 7.75 7.73
C VAL A 33 -18.06 8.00 7.36
N VAL A 34 -17.54 7.35 6.31
CA VAL A 34 -16.12 7.46 5.94
C VAL A 34 -15.95 8.20 4.61
N VAL A 35 -16.58 7.73 3.54
CA VAL A 35 -16.32 8.25 2.20
C VAL A 35 -16.82 9.69 2.04
N LEU A 36 -18.07 9.97 2.41
CA LEU A 36 -18.67 11.30 2.26
C LEU A 36 -17.96 12.38 3.10
N PRO A 37 -17.65 12.15 4.40
CA PRO A 37 -16.94 13.13 5.21
C PRO A 37 -15.52 13.36 4.72
N THR A 38 -14.83 12.31 4.28
CA THR A 38 -13.49 12.45 3.69
C THR A 38 -13.53 13.24 2.38
N ALA A 39 -14.49 12.93 1.50
CA ALA A 39 -14.70 13.66 0.25
C ALA A 39 -15.02 15.14 0.51
N ARG A 40 -15.86 15.42 1.52
CA ARG A 40 -16.15 16.80 1.95
C ARG A 40 -14.91 17.50 2.48
N ALA A 41 -14.11 16.84 3.33
CA ALA A 41 -12.88 17.41 3.87
C ALA A 41 -11.89 17.76 2.75
N ILE A 42 -11.73 16.87 1.76
CA ILE A 42 -10.92 17.13 0.57
C ILE A 42 -11.48 18.31 -0.23
N ALA A 43 -12.79 18.33 -0.49
CA ALA A 43 -13.42 19.42 -1.23
C ALA A 43 -13.25 20.78 -0.52
N LEU A 44 -13.39 20.82 0.81
CA LEU A 44 -13.15 22.02 1.61
C LEU A 44 -11.69 22.46 1.55
N ALA A 45 -10.74 21.52 1.59
CA ALA A 45 -9.32 21.82 1.42
C ALA A 45 -9.01 22.38 0.03
N LEU A 46 -9.65 21.87 -1.03
CA LEU A 46 -9.46 22.34 -2.41
C LEU A 46 -10.01 23.76 -2.65
N VAL A 47 -10.99 24.21 -1.86
CA VAL A 47 -11.55 25.57 -1.96
C VAL A 47 -10.67 26.62 -1.28
N ASP A 48 -9.71 26.21 -0.44
CA ASP A 48 -8.82 27.16 0.23
C ASP A 48 -7.89 27.86 -0.78
N PRO A 49 -7.88 29.21 -0.84
CA PRO A 49 -7.05 29.96 -1.78
C PRO A 49 -5.54 29.73 -1.60
N ALA A 50 -5.08 29.30 -0.43
CA ALA A 50 -3.69 28.89 -0.22
C ALA A 50 -3.35 27.61 -1.02
N VAL A 51 -4.31 26.70 -1.12
CA VAL A 51 -4.22 25.46 -1.90
C VAL A 51 -4.19 25.76 -3.38
N GLY A 52 -5.10 26.63 -3.85
CA GLY A 52 -5.10 27.08 -5.24
C GLY A 52 -3.76 27.70 -5.67
N ARG A 53 -3.14 28.53 -4.81
CA ARG A 53 -1.82 29.12 -5.09
C ARG A 53 -0.70 28.10 -5.14
N ALA A 54 -0.62 27.21 -4.14
CA ALA A 54 0.41 26.17 -4.12
C ALA A 54 0.28 25.19 -5.30
N LEU A 55 -0.94 24.87 -5.72
CA LEU A 55 -1.20 24.04 -6.89
C LEU A 55 -0.85 24.77 -8.20
N ALA A 56 -1.04 26.08 -8.27
CA ALA A 56 -0.64 26.88 -9.44
C ALA A 56 0.89 26.98 -9.59
N GLU A 57 1.63 26.94 -8.48
CA GLU A 57 3.10 26.93 -8.49
C GLU A 57 3.69 25.52 -8.73
N ALA A 58 2.91 24.47 -8.47
CA ALA A 58 3.35 23.09 -8.63
C ALA A 58 3.25 22.61 -10.10
N ASP A 59 4.26 21.85 -10.54
CA ASP A 59 4.16 21.10 -11.79
C ASP A 59 3.29 19.84 -11.59
N LEU A 60 1.96 20.06 -11.59
CA LEU A 60 0.98 18.99 -11.43
C LEU A 60 1.05 17.96 -12.56
N VAL A 61 1.47 18.37 -13.77
CA VAL A 61 1.63 17.44 -14.89
C VAL A 61 2.77 16.46 -14.58
N ALA A 62 3.92 16.94 -14.11
CA ALA A 62 5.02 16.06 -13.72
C ALA A 62 4.63 15.12 -12.57
N LEU A 63 3.95 15.64 -11.53
CA LEU A 63 3.56 14.85 -10.36
C LEU A 63 2.54 13.76 -10.72
N VAL A 64 1.47 14.12 -11.44
CA VAL A 64 0.45 13.15 -11.89
C VAL A 64 1.07 12.13 -12.86
N SER A 65 1.98 12.58 -13.74
CA SER A 65 2.68 11.70 -14.68
C SER A 65 3.50 10.65 -13.96
N LEU A 66 4.23 11.05 -12.91
CA LEU A 66 5.02 10.15 -12.08
C LEU A 66 4.13 9.16 -11.31
N VAL A 67 3.08 9.65 -10.64
CA VAL A 67 2.19 8.80 -9.83
C VAL A 67 1.42 7.81 -10.70
N ALA A 68 0.80 8.28 -11.79
CA ALA A 68 0.10 7.42 -12.74
C ALA A 68 1.10 6.47 -13.42
N GLY A 69 2.26 6.97 -13.86
CA GLY A 69 3.33 6.16 -14.46
C GLY A 69 3.79 5.02 -13.54
N ALA A 70 3.95 5.28 -12.25
CA ALA A 70 4.33 4.29 -11.24
C ALA A 70 3.20 3.31 -10.87
N ALA A 71 1.94 3.69 -11.06
CA ALA A 71 0.79 2.85 -10.73
C ALA A 71 0.72 1.58 -11.61
N LEU A 72 1.08 1.66 -12.89
CA LEU A 72 1.07 0.49 -13.79
C LEU A 72 2.09 -0.59 -13.39
N PRO A 73 3.40 -0.32 -13.22
CA PRO A 73 4.35 -1.35 -12.78
C PRO A 73 4.03 -1.83 -11.36
N ALA A 74 3.54 -0.96 -10.47
CA ALA A 74 3.08 -1.37 -9.14
C ALA A 74 1.91 -2.37 -9.24
N ALA A 75 0.93 -2.12 -10.12
CA ALA A 75 -0.18 -3.03 -10.37
C ALA A 75 0.31 -4.39 -10.88
N VAL A 76 1.26 -4.43 -11.82
CA VAL A 76 1.87 -5.70 -12.28
C VAL A 76 2.53 -6.46 -11.13
N VAL A 77 3.28 -5.78 -10.27
CA VAL A 77 3.96 -6.41 -9.13
C VAL A 77 2.95 -6.92 -8.09
N LEU A 78 1.94 -6.12 -7.75
CA LEU A 78 0.89 -6.47 -6.80
C LEU A 78 0.02 -7.63 -7.31
N GLY A 79 -0.26 -7.66 -8.61
CA GLY A 79 -1.01 -8.73 -9.27
C GLY A 79 -0.41 -10.12 -9.08
N ARG A 80 0.91 -10.20 -8.90
CA ARG A 80 1.62 -11.46 -8.58
C ARG A 80 1.28 -11.98 -7.18
N ALA A 81 1.11 -11.08 -6.22
CA ALA A 81 0.72 -11.42 -4.85
C ALA A 81 -0.78 -11.72 -4.78
N ARG A 82 -1.59 -10.81 -5.33
CA ARG A 82 -3.03 -10.91 -5.42
C ARG A 82 -3.52 -10.16 -6.66
N GLY A 83 -3.93 -10.91 -7.68
CA GLY A 83 -4.51 -10.32 -8.88
C GLY A 83 -6.03 -10.15 -8.82
N PRO A 84 -6.62 -9.55 -9.87
CA PRO A 84 -8.05 -9.26 -9.94
C PRO A 84 -8.93 -10.52 -10.12
N ALA A 85 -8.36 -11.65 -10.55
CA ALA A 85 -9.10 -12.90 -10.75
C ALA A 85 -9.11 -13.79 -9.48
N VAL A 86 -9.24 -13.19 -8.30
CA VAL A 86 -9.32 -13.91 -7.02
C VAL A 86 -10.79 -14.00 -6.58
N ASP A 87 -11.27 -15.23 -6.43
CA ASP A 87 -12.61 -15.57 -5.92
C ASP A 87 -12.51 -16.63 -4.82
N GLU A 88 -13.64 -17.14 -4.34
CA GLU A 88 -13.67 -18.18 -3.30
C GLU A 88 -12.97 -19.48 -3.74
N PRO A 89 -12.18 -20.12 -2.85
CA PRO A 89 -11.33 -21.26 -3.23
C PRO A 89 -12.10 -22.47 -3.77
N HIS A 90 -13.28 -22.77 -3.21
CA HIS A 90 -14.03 -23.98 -3.53
C HIS A 90 -14.67 -23.92 -4.94
N PRO A 91 -15.40 -22.85 -5.32
CA PRO A 91 -15.85 -22.66 -6.70
C PRO A 91 -14.70 -22.67 -7.71
N ILE A 92 -13.57 -22.02 -7.40
CA ILE A 92 -12.40 -22.02 -8.29
C ILE A 92 -11.86 -23.42 -8.49
N ALA A 93 -11.69 -24.21 -7.43
CA ALA A 93 -11.21 -25.58 -7.53
C ALA A 93 -12.12 -26.42 -8.44
N LEU A 94 -13.45 -26.36 -8.23
CA LEU A 94 -14.41 -27.12 -9.04
C LEU A 94 -14.45 -26.66 -10.51
N LEU A 95 -14.33 -25.35 -10.76
CA LEU A 95 -14.42 -24.79 -12.11
C LEU A 95 -13.13 -24.98 -12.91
N LEU A 96 -11.98 -25.05 -12.25
CA LEU A 96 -10.69 -25.35 -12.89
C LEU A 96 -10.57 -26.80 -13.38
N GLU A 97 -11.34 -27.72 -12.79
CA GLU A 97 -11.44 -29.13 -13.24
C GLU A 97 -12.37 -29.31 -14.46
N THR A 98 -13.11 -28.26 -14.86
CA THR A 98 -13.98 -28.32 -16.04
C THR A 98 -13.26 -27.83 -17.29
N GLU A 99 -13.68 -28.30 -18.47
CA GLU A 99 -13.20 -27.82 -19.78
C GLU A 99 -13.70 -26.42 -20.15
N ALA A 100 -14.38 -25.72 -19.22
CA ALA A 100 -14.86 -24.37 -19.46
C ALA A 100 -13.70 -23.40 -19.68
N ARG A 101 -13.86 -22.49 -20.65
CA ARG A 101 -12.89 -21.39 -20.86
C ARG A 101 -12.77 -20.56 -19.57
N ARG A 102 -11.55 -20.40 -19.08
CA ARG A 102 -11.27 -19.78 -17.77
C ARG A 102 -11.75 -18.33 -17.72
N TRP A 103 -11.71 -17.60 -18.83
CA TRP A 103 -12.23 -16.24 -18.88
C TRP A 103 -13.73 -16.15 -18.56
N LEU A 104 -14.55 -17.14 -18.96
CA LEU A 104 -16.00 -17.14 -18.68
C LEU A 104 -16.28 -17.28 -17.18
N VAL A 105 -15.43 -18.03 -16.49
CA VAL A 105 -15.52 -18.26 -15.05
C VAL A 105 -15.06 -17.02 -14.28
N LEU A 106 -13.90 -16.47 -14.65
CA LEU A 106 -13.20 -15.45 -13.87
C LEU A 106 -13.59 -14.01 -14.21
N ARG A 107 -14.30 -13.76 -15.33
CA ARG A 107 -14.68 -12.41 -15.77
C ARG A 107 -15.40 -11.60 -14.71
N ARG A 108 -16.20 -12.25 -13.85
CA ARG A 108 -16.97 -11.56 -12.80
C ARG A 108 -16.03 -10.98 -11.73
N ALA A 109 -15.10 -11.79 -11.24
CA ALA A 109 -14.12 -11.35 -10.23
C ALA A 109 -13.25 -10.20 -10.77
N VAL A 110 -12.82 -10.32 -12.04
CA VAL A 110 -12.07 -9.26 -12.72
C VAL A 110 -12.92 -8.00 -12.93
N ALA A 111 -14.19 -8.13 -13.32
CA ALA A 111 -15.07 -6.99 -13.50
C ALA A 111 -15.31 -6.23 -12.18
N VAL A 112 -15.53 -6.94 -11.06
CA VAL A 112 -15.70 -6.31 -9.74
C VAL A 112 -14.43 -5.61 -9.29
N SER A 113 -13.27 -6.27 -9.41
CA SER A 113 -11.99 -5.64 -9.08
C SER A 113 -11.70 -4.44 -9.99
N GLY A 114 -12.04 -4.57 -11.28
CA GLY A 114 -11.87 -3.53 -12.28
C GLY A 114 -12.79 -2.35 -12.09
N THR A 115 -14.04 -2.55 -11.65
CA THR A 115 -14.94 -1.45 -11.34
C THR A 115 -14.43 -0.64 -10.16
N VAL A 116 -13.87 -1.30 -9.13
CA VAL A 116 -13.27 -0.61 -7.97
C VAL A 116 -12.04 0.21 -8.40
N ALA A 117 -11.16 -0.36 -9.23
CA ALA A 117 -10.00 0.36 -9.74
C ALA A 117 -10.41 1.55 -10.63
N LEU A 118 -11.38 1.34 -11.53
CA LEU A 118 -11.92 2.37 -12.41
C LEU A 118 -12.52 3.54 -11.62
N THR A 119 -13.41 3.26 -10.65
CA THR A 119 -14.06 4.32 -9.88
C THR A 119 -13.05 5.04 -8.99
N GLY A 120 -12.15 4.32 -8.33
CA GLY A 120 -11.11 4.91 -7.49
C GLY A 120 -10.20 5.87 -8.27
N VAL A 121 -9.70 5.44 -9.42
CA VAL A 121 -8.81 6.26 -10.27
C VAL A 121 -9.57 7.43 -10.91
N ALA A 122 -10.82 7.22 -11.36
CA ALA A 122 -11.65 8.29 -11.90
C ALA A 122 -11.93 9.39 -10.85
N LEU A 123 -12.27 9.00 -9.62
CA LEU A 123 -12.49 9.96 -8.53
C LEU A 123 -11.22 10.73 -8.19
N ALA A 124 -10.06 10.06 -8.14
CA ALA A 124 -8.78 10.72 -7.92
C ALA A 124 -8.46 11.72 -9.04
N ALA A 125 -8.66 11.33 -10.30
CA ALA A 125 -8.46 12.20 -11.46
C ALA A 125 -9.40 13.42 -11.44
N VAL A 126 -10.68 13.23 -11.12
CA VAL A 126 -11.64 14.34 -10.98
C VAL A 126 -11.25 15.27 -9.84
N ALA A 127 -10.79 14.75 -8.70
CA ALA A 127 -10.34 15.58 -7.59
C ALA A 127 -9.14 16.46 -7.98
N VAL A 128 -8.17 15.91 -8.71
CA VAL A 128 -7.03 16.70 -9.21
C VAL A 128 -7.46 17.71 -10.28
N ALA A 129 -8.39 17.36 -11.17
CA ALA A 129 -8.90 18.29 -12.17
C ALA A 129 -9.70 19.44 -11.56
N LEU A 130 -10.51 19.17 -10.54
CA LEU A 130 -11.18 20.20 -9.74
C LEU A 130 -10.15 21.13 -9.09
N ALA A 131 -9.08 20.57 -8.54
CA ALA A 131 -8.02 21.31 -7.88
C ALA A 131 -7.20 22.19 -8.85
N SER A 132 -7.00 21.73 -10.09
CA SER A 132 -6.20 22.43 -11.11
C SER A 132 -7.03 23.35 -12.02
N GLY A 133 -8.36 23.37 -11.88
CA GLY A 133 -9.26 24.06 -12.80
C GLY A 133 -9.35 23.42 -14.19
N SER A 134 -8.92 22.16 -14.33
CA SER A 134 -8.97 21.40 -15.58
C SER A 134 -10.38 20.88 -15.87
N PRO A 135 -10.74 20.62 -17.15
CA PRO A 135 -12.06 20.12 -17.50
C PRO A 135 -12.33 18.74 -16.89
N LEU A 136 -13.45 18.62 -16.17
CA LEU A 136 -13.77 17.43 -15.36
C LEU A 136 -14.08 16.18 -16.19
N LEU A 137 -14.75 16.35 -17.34
CA LEU A 137 -15.14 15.23 -18.19
C LEU A 137 -13.91 14.50 -18.79
N PRO A 138 -12.93 15.18 -19.43
CA PRO A 138 -11.67 14.54 -19.83
C PRO A 138 -10.94 13.84 -18.69
N ALA A 139 -10.89 14.46 -17.50
CA ALA A 139 -10.24 13.86 -16.33
C ALA A 139 -10.94 12.58 -15.86
N ALA A 140 -12.28 12.59 -15.77
CA ALA A 140 -13.07 11.41 -15.40
C ALA A 140 -12.89 10.27 -16.43
N LEU A 141 -12.92 10.59 -17.72
CA LEU A 141 -12.72 9.62 -18.81
C LEU A 141 -11.31 9.03 -18.79
N ALA A 142 -10.29 9.88 -18.67
CA ALA A 142 -8.90 9.45 -18.59
C ALA A 142 -8.64 8.59 -17.35
N GLY A 143 -9.13 9.01 -16.19
CA GLY A 143 -9.01 8.25 -14.94
C GLY A 143 -9.72 6.89 -15.02
N ALA A 144 -10.94 6.85 -15.56
CA ALA A 144 -11.67 5.59 -15.72
C ALA A 144 -10.95 4.63 -16.68
N ALA A 145 -10.52 5.13 -17.85
CA ALA A 145 -9.77 4.34 -18.83
C ALA A 145 -8.42 3.88 -18.28
N PHE A 146 -7.73 4.72 -17.50
CA PHE A 146 -6.50 4.34 -16.83
C PHE A 146 -6.72 3.26 -15.75
N GLY A 147 -7.84 3.31 -15.02
CA GLY A 147 -8.23 2.25 -14.09
C GLY A 147 -8.42 0.89 -14.77
N VAL A 148 -8.90 0.87 -16.02
CA VAL A 148 -8.92 -0.35 -16.86
C VAL A 148 -7.50 -0.82 -17.14
N ALA A 149 -6.59 0.06 -17.56
CA ALA A 149 -5.18 -0.28 -17.81
C ALA A 149 -4.48 -0.82 -16.55
N VAL A 150 -4.72 -0.22 -15.38
CA VAL A 150 -4.25 -0.70 -14.07
C VAL A 150 -4.77 -2.10 -13.77
N THR A 151 -6.05 -2.37 -14.05
CA THR A 151 -6.66 -3.69 -13.84
C THR A 151 -6.03 -4.75 -14.76
N VAL A 152 -5.82 -4.43 -16.03
CA VAL A 152 -5.18 -5.36 -16.98
C VAL A 152 -3.70 -5.55 -16.64
N ALA A 153 -2.99 -4.52 -16.19
CA ALA A 153 -1.63 -4.62 -15.68
C ALA A 153 -1.56 -5.56 -14.46
N ALA A 154 -2.47 -5.43 -13.50
CA ALA A 154 -2.57 -6.35 -12.37
C ALA A 154 -2.89 -7.79 -12.80
N LEU A 155 -3.79 -7.96 -13.77
CA LEU A 155 -4.11 -9.26 -14.35
C LEU A 155 -2.90 -9.87 -15.07
N ALA A 156 -2.12 -9.06 -15.80
CA ALA A 156 -0.88 -9.49 -16.43
C ALA A 156 0.14 -9.94 -15.38
N GLY A 157 0.25 -9.21 -14.27
CA GLY A 157 1.04 -9.63 -13.11
C GLY A 157 0.62 -10.98 -12.54
N GLN A 158 -0.68 -11.25 -12.50
CA GLN A 158 -1.25 -12.50 -12.00
C GLN A 158 -1.01 -13.70 -12.93
N CYS A 159 -1.18 -13.49 -14.24
CA CYS A 159 -1.25 -14.58 -15.22
C CYS A 159 0.09 -14.86 -15.92
N LEU A 160 0.94 -13.85 -16.09
CA LEU A 160 2.22 -14.03 -16.80
C LEU A 160 3.26 -14.74 -15.93
N ALA A 161 4.15 -15.47 -16.59
CA ALA A 161 5.31 -16.07 -15.94
C ALA A 161 6.14 -15.00 -15.19
N PRO A 162 6.82 -15.36 -14.08
CA PRO A 162 7.60 -14.45 -13.25
C PRO A 162 8.61 -13.56 -13.99
N SER A 163 9.25 -14.06 -15.04
CA SER A 163 10.20 -13.30 -15.86
C SER A 163 9.48 -12.28 -16.74
N ARG A 164 8.39 -12.68 -17.40
CA ARG A 164 7.60 -11.82 -18.29
C ARG A 164 6.90 -10.69 -17.52
N SER A 165 6.32 -10.98 -16.35
CA SER A 165 5.73 -9.93 -15.51
C SER A 165 6.78 -8.97 -14.97
N ALA A 166 7.99 -9.45 -14.64
CA ALA A 166 9.09 -8.56 -14.24
C ALA A 166 9.56 -7.68 -15.40
N ALA A 167 9.70 -8.22 -16.62
CA ALA A 167 10.05 -7.45 -17.80
C ALA A 167 8.97 -6.40 -18.14
N LEU A 168 7.69 -6.76 -18.03
CA LEU A 168 6.58 -5.82 -18.22
C LEU A 168 6.62 -4.69 -17.18
N ALA A 169 6.79 -5.03 -15.89
CA ALA A 169 6.92 -4.03 -14.83
C ALA A 169 8.14 -3.12 -15.06
N ALA A 170 9.29 -3.67 -15.48
CA ALA A 170 10.47 -2.88 -15.80
C ALA A 170 10.26 -1.95 -17.00
N GLY A 171 9.61 -2.42 -18.07
CA GLY A 171 9.27 -1.59 -19.23
C GLY A 171 8.30 -0.45 -18.90
N LEU A 172 7.30 -0.71 -18.05
CA LEU A 172 6.35 0.31 -17.57
C LEU A 172 7.01 1.29 -16.58
N ALA A 173 7.95 0.82 -15.75
CA ALA A 173 8.74 1.70 -14.90
C ALA A 173 9.69 2.58 -15.72
N LEU A 174 10.27 2.04 -16.79
CA LEU A 174 11.11 2.79 -17.72
C LEU A 174 10.30 3.88 -18.43
N SER A 175 9.06 3.61 -18.84
CA SER A 175 8.22 4.65 -19.46
C SER A 175 7.87 5.77 -18.47
N ALA A 176 7.61 5.45 -17.21
CA ALA A 176 7.44 6.46 -16.15
C ALA A 176 8.70 7.30 -15.95
N LEU A 177 9.88 6.66 -15.94
CA LEU A 177 11.17 7.34 -15.83
C LEU A 177 11.45 8.25 -17.03
N VAL A 178 11.15 7.79 -18.24
CA VAL A 178 11.28 8.59 -19.47
C VAL A 178 10.38 9.83 -19.41
N ALA A 179 9.13 9.68 -18.94
CA ALA A 179 8.22 10.82 -18.77
C ALA A 179 8.74 11.84 -17.74
N LEU A 180 9.39 11.37 -16.68
CA LEU A 180 9.97 12.22 -15.65
C LEU A 180 11.21 12.98 -16.16
N LEU A 181 12.10 12.30 -16.90
CA LEU A 181 13.36 12.88 -17.36
C LEU A 181 13.19 13.75 -18.63
N LEU A 182 12.15 13.49 -19.43
CA LEU A 182 11.87 14.18 -20.68
C LEU A 182 10.41 14.65 -20.67
N PRO A 183 10.11 15.88 -20.19
CA PRO A 183 8.74 16.38 -20.09
C PRO A 183 7.97 16.33 -21.42
N GLY A 184 8.65 16.57 -22.54
CA GLY A 184 8.07 16.45 -23.89
C GLY A 184 7.64 15.02 -24.28
N ALA A 185 8.10 13.99 -23.56
CA ALA A 185 7.69 12.61 -23.74
C ALA A 185 6.38 12.27 -23.02
N ALA A 186 5.83 13.15 -22.17
CA ALA A 186 4.59 12.90 -21.43
C ALA A 186 3.44 12.43 -22.33
N ARG A 187 3.30 13.03 -23.52
CA ARG A 187 2.29 12.67 -24.54
C ARG A 187 2.44 11.26 -25.13
N PHE A 188 3.56 10.59 -24.90
CA PHE A 188 3.84 9.25 -25.41
C PHE A 188 3.82 8.17 -24.32
N THR A 189 3.55 8.56 -23.07
CA THR A 189 3.55 7.63 -21.93
C THR A 189 2.14 7.56 -21.32
N PRO A 190 1.71 6.40 -20.82
CA PRO A 190 0.38 6.28 -20.20
C PRO A 190 0.18 7.25 -19.03
N GLY A 191 1.21 7.41 -18.19
CA GLY A 191 1.17 8.32 -17.05
C GLY A 191 1.07 9.78 -17.48
N GLY A 192 1.90 10.20 -18.45
CA GLY A 192 1.87 11.56 -18.95
C GLY A 192 0.58 11.92 -19.71
N LEU A 193 -0.03 10.97 -20.42
CA LEU A 193 -1.35 11.18 -21.03
C LEU A 193 -2.45 11.42 -19.99
N VAL A 194 -2.45 10.67 -18.88
CA VAL A 194 -3.36 10.94 -17.75
C VAL A 194 -3.08 12.31 -17.16
N ALA A 195 -1.80 12.65 -16.96
CA ALA A 195 -1.42 13.96 -16.44
C ALA A 195 -1.89 15.12 -17.31
N LEU A 196 -1.73 15.01 -18.63
CA LEU A 196 -2.21 16.02 -19.59
C LEU A 196 -3.75 16.12 -19.62
N ALA A 197 -4.46 15.02 -19.40
CA ALA A 197 -5.92 15.02 -19.33
C ALA A 197 -6.47 15.64 -18.04
N VAL A 198 -5.70 15.56 -16.95
CA VAL A 198 -6.15 15.89 -15.58
C VAL A 198 -5.62 17.24 -15.09
N ALA A 199 -4.42 17.63 -15.53
CA ALA A 199 -3.74 18.84 -15.10
C ALA A 199 -3.08 19.62 -16.26
N GLY A 200 -3.27 19.17 -17.51
CA GLY A 200 -2.73 19.83 -18.69
C GLY A 200 -3.63 20.97 -19.20
N PRO A 201 -3.18 21.72 -20.22
CA PRO A 201 -3.96 22.80 -20.79
C PRO A 201 -5.28 22.27 -21.40
N PRO A 202 -6.39 23.05 -21.35
CA PRO A 202 -7.70 22.61 -21.80
C PRO A 202 -7.72 22.10 -23.25
N THR A 203 -6.90 22.71 -24.11
CA THR A 203 -6.74 22.35 -25.53
C THR A 203 -6.14 20.96 -25.74
N ALA A 204 -5.32 20.46 -24.80
CA ALA A 204 -4.72 19.14 -24.86
C ALA A 204 -5.51 18.07 -24.09
N ALA A 205 -6.31 18.49 -23.09
CA ALA A 205 -6.94 17.58 -22.14
C ALA A 205 -7.86 16.53 -22.80
N LEU A 206 -8.70 16.96 -23.74
CA LEU A 206 -9.61 16.05 -24.45
C LEU A 206 -8.83 15.06 -25.34
N GLY A 207 -7.84 15.55 -26.09
CA GLY A 207 -6.99 14.69 -26.93
C GLY A 207 -6.23 13.64 -26.13
N ALA A 208 -5.69 14.05 -24.97
CA ALA A 208 -5.03 13.14 -24.05
C ALA A 208 -6.00 12.11 -23.45
N ALA A 209 -7.20 12.54 -23.03
CA ALA A 209 -8.23 11.62 -22.53
C ALA A 209 -8.65 10.59 -23.59
N LEU A 210 -8.87 11.02 -24.83
CA LEU A 210 -9.18 10.12 -25.95
C LEU A 210 -8.03 9.13 -26.23
N ALA A 211 -6.77 9.56 -26.09
CA ALA A 211 -5.63 8.67 -26.23
C ALA A 211 -5.56 7.62 -25.11
N VAL A 212 -5.87 7.98 -23.86
CA VAL A 212 -5.96 7.00 -22.74
C VAL A 212 -7.13 6.04 -22.96
N VAL A 213 -8.29 6.53 -23.44
CA VAL A 213 -9.43 5.68 -23.80
C VAL A 213 -9.05 4.71 -24.93
N ALA A 214 -8.38 5.18 -25.98
CA ALA A 214 -7.90 4.34 -27.07
C ALA A 214 -6.92 3.27 -26.56
N LEU A 215 -6.01 3.62 -25.66
CA LEU A 215 -5.11 2.67 -25.01
C LEU A 215 -5.88 1.62 -24.20
N ALA A 216 -6.87 2.03 -23.42
CA ALA A 216 -7.71 1.10 -22.65
C ALA A 216 -8.47 0.13 -23.57
N VAL A 217 -9.05 0.64 -24.66
CA VAL A 217 -9.72 -0.18 -25.69
C VAL A 217 -8.75 -1.15 -26.35
N LEU A 218 -7.51 -0.75 -26.62
CA LEU A 218 -6.48 -1.61 -27.20
C LEU A 218 -6.03 -2.74 -26.26
N VAL A 219 -5.93 -2.46 -24.96
CA VAL A 219 -5.44 -3.40 -23.95
C VAL A 219 -6.53 -4.33 -23.41
N LEU A 220 -7.80 -3.92 -23.41
CA LEU A 220 -8.91 -4.71 -22.87
C LEU A 220 -9.07 -6.11 -23.50
N PRO A 221 -8.91 -6.32 -24.83
CA PRO A 221 -8.97 -7.65 -25.46
C PRO A 221 -7.86 -8.61 -25.01
N VAL A 222 -6.81 -8.13 -24.34
CA VAL A 222 -5.74 -8.96 -23.79
C VAL A 222 -6.22 -9.72 -22.54
N ALA A 223 -7.20 -9.18 -21.80
CA ALA A 223 -7.73 -9.78 -20.57
C ALA A 223 -8.23 -11.24 -20.72
N PRO A 224 -9.09 -11.60 -21.71
CA PRO A 224 -9.51 -12.99 -21.88
C PRO A 224 -8.34 -13.94 -22.16
N ARG A 225 -7.35 -13.53 -22.95
CA ARG A 225 -6.15 -14.34 -23.24
C ARG A 225 -5.27 -14.55 -21.99
N LEU A 226 -5.14 -13.51 -21.16
CA LEU A 226 -4.45 -13.62 -19.86
C LEU A 226 -5.19 -14.56 -18.92
N LEU A 227 -6.53 -14.50 -18.88
CA LEU A 227 -7.33 -15.40 -18.04
C LEU A 227 -7.26 -16.85 -18.51
N ASP A 228 -7.28 -17.09 -19.83
CA ASP A 228 -7.17 -18.43 -20.39
C ASP A 228 -5.77 -19.04 -20.17
N SER A 229 -4.73 -18.21 -20.07
CA SER A 229 -3.36 -18.65 -19.70
C SER A 229 -3.09 -18.69 -18.20
N ALA A 230 -4.03 -18.27 -17.36
CA ALA A 230 -3.84 -18.20 -15.91
C ALA A 230 -3.64 -19.60 -15.32
N SER A 231 -2.58 -19.80 -14.53
CA SER A 231 -2.29 -21.09 -13.89
C SER A 231 -3.32 -21.41 -12.78
N GLY A 232 -4.07 -22.50 -12.94
CA GLY A 232 -5.04 -22.98 -11.94
C GLY A 232 -4.46 -23.11 -10.52
N PRO A 233 -3.31 -23.79 -10.34
CA PRO A 233 -2.64 -23.86 -9.04
C PRO A 233 -2.30 -22.48 -8.44
N THR A 234 -1.90 -21.52 -9.28
CA THR A 234 -1.58 -20.16 -8.82
C THR A 234 -2.83 -19.42 -8.34
N LEU A 235 -3.93 -19.50 -9.11
CA LEU A 235 -5.22 -18.91 -8.73
C LEU A 235 -5.73 -19.51 -7.42
N LEU A 236 -5.70 -20.84 -7.28
CA LEU A 236 -6.13 -21.51 -6.06
C LEU A 236 -5.27 -21.12 -4.85
N ALA A 237 -3.94 -21.02 -5.02
CA ALA A 237 -3.04 -20.56 -3.96
C ALA A 237 -3.30 -19.10 -3.56
N GLN A 238 -3.60 -18.21 -4.52
CA GLN A 238 -3.97 -16.83 -4.24
C GLN A 238 -5.33 -16.74 -3.53
N SER A 239 -6.32 -17.51 -3.97
CA SER A 239 -7.65 -17.58 -3.33
C SER A 239 -7.59 -18.12 -1.91
N ARG A 240 -6.81 -19.18 -1.66
CA ARG A 240 -6.62 -19.73 -0.30
C ARG A 240 -5.95 -18.71 0.62
N ARG A 241 -4.89 -18.04 0.15
CA ARG A 241 -4.22 -16.98 0.92
C ARG A 241 -5.14 -15.80 1.20
N TRP A 242 -5.90 -15.36 0.20
CA TRP A 242 -6.88 -14.28 0.38
C TRP A 242 -7.98 -14.67 1.37
N ARG A 243 -8.51 -15.89 1.28
CA ARG A 243 -9.53 -16.36 2.21
C ARG A 243 -9.00 -16.45 3.64
N ALA A 244 -7.79 -16.98 3.84
CA ALA A 244 -7.14 -17.01 5.14
C ALA A 244 -6.98 -15.59 5.71
N ALA A 245 -6.51 -14.64 4.89
CA ALA A 245 -6.36 -13.25 5.30
C ALA A 245 -7.69 -12.57 5.65
N VAL A 246 -8.75 -12.81 4.87
CA VAL A 246 -10.10 -12.26 5.16
C VAL A 246 -10.66 -12.87 6.44
N THR A 247 -10.50 -14.18 6.64
CA THR A 247 -10.98 -14.86 7.85
C THR A 247 -10.26 -14.37 9.10
N GLY A 248 -8.93 -14.20 9.07
CA GLY A 248 -8.20 -13.62 10.21
C GLY A 248 -8.47 -12.12 10.40
N ALA A 249 -8.68 -11.36 9.31
CA ALA A 249 -9.02 -9.94 9.43
C ALA A 249 -10.41 -9.77 10.08
N ALA A 250 -11.33 -10.71 9.83
CA ALA A 250 -12.63 -10.74 10.48
C ALA A 250 -12.54 -11.00 12.00
N THR A 251 -11.46 -11.62 12.49
CA THR A 251 -11.18 -11.76 13.93
C THR A 251 -10.38 -10.58 14.49
N GLY A 252 -10.13 -9.54 13.69
CA GLY A 252 -9.48 -8.29 14.11
C GLY A 252 -7.96 -8.33 14.16
N ASP A 253 -7.31 -9.43 13.79
CA ASP A 253 -5.84 -9.53 13.71
C ASP A 253 -5.36 -9.37 12.26
N VAL A 254 -5.23 -8.12 11.82
CA VAL A 254 -4.83 -7.81 10.43
C VAL A 254 -3.35 -8.14 10.20
N ALA A 255 -2.50 -7.97 11.23
CA ALA A 255 -1.07 -8.18 11.12
C ALA A 255 -0.74 -9.66 10.88
N ASP A 256 -1.34 -10.56 11.65
CA ASP A 256 -1.19 -12.00 11.45
C ASP A 256 -1.83 -12.47 10.15
N SER A 257 -3.00 -11.93 9.82
CA SER A 257 -3.72 -12.24 8.56
C SER A 257 -2.91 -11.96 7.30
N LEU A 258 -2.04 -10.94 7.33
CA LEU A 258 -1.20 -10.57 6.21
C LEU A 258 0.16 -11.30 6.20
N SER A 259 0.49 -12.07 7.24
CA SER A 259 1.75 -12.82 7.35
C SER A 259 1.95 -13.81 6.19
N GLY A 260 0.87 -14.40 5.67
CA GLY A 260 0.87 -15.32 4.54
C GLY A 260 1.24 -14.68 3.19
N TYR A 261 1.30 -13.36 3.11
CA TYR A 261 1.76 -12.63 1.92
C TYR A 261 3.25 -12.32 1.91
N ARG A 262 3.99 -12.68 2.97
CA ARG A 262 5.44 -12.46 3.03
C ARG A 262 6.16 -13.22 1.91
N SER A 263 7.15 -12.55 1.31
CA SER A 263 7.98 -13.15 0.26
C SER A 263 8.91 -14.21 0.84
N LEU A 264 8.91 -15.40 0.26
CA LEU A 264 9.89 -16.43 0.61
C LEU A 264 11.30 -16.01 0.15
N PRO A 265 12.36 -16.33 0.92
CA PRO A 265 13.75 -16.14 0.51
C PRO A 265 14.07 -16.86 -0.81
N ARG A 266 14.53 -16.13 -1.83
CA ARG A 266 14.80 -16.68 -3.18
C ARG A 266 16.25 -16.59 -3.62
N ARG A 267 16.96 -15.50 -3.31
CA ARG A 267 18.37 -15.31 -3.67
C ARG A 267 19.28 -15.59 -2.47
N ASN A 268 20.58 -15.72 -2.72
CA ASN A 268 21.64 -15.78 -1.69
C ASN A 268 21.40 -16.84 -0.60
N ARG A 269 20.86 -18.01 -0.99
CA ARG A 269 20.63 -19.14 -0.05
C ARG A 269 21.94 -19.75 0.46
N GLY A 270 23.00 -19.72 -0.34
CA GLY A 270 24.33 -20.20 0.05
C GLY A 270 25.14 -19.24 0.93
N VAL A 271 24.68 -17.99 1.13
CA VAL A 271 25.37 -17.04 2.02
C VAL A 271 24.99 -17.37 3.46
N HIS A 272 25.99 -17.72 4.27
CA HIS A 272 25.82 -18.03 5.68
C HIS A 272 25.42 -16.77 6.46
N ALA A 273 24.21 -16.79 7.02
CA ALA A 273 23.63 -15.68 7.78
C ALA A 273 24.17 -15.60 9.22
N VAL A 274 24.57 -16.74 9.77
CA VAL A 274 25.13 -16.85 11.11
C VAL A 274 26.62 -17.11 10.96
N ARG A 275 27.44 -16.28 11.59
CA ARG A 275 28.90 -16.38 11.60
C ARG A 275 29.39 -16.36 13.05
N VAL A 276 30.53 -17.00 13.30
CA VAL A 276 31.22 -16.88 14.59
C VAL A 276 31.82 -15.47 14.68
N GLY A 277 31.44 -14.72 15.70
CA GLY A 277 31.85 -13.32 15.88
C GLY A 277 31.07 -12.64 17.01
N PRO A 278 31.33 -11.34 17.27
CA PRO A 278 30.63 -10.58 18.29
C PRO A 278 29.11 -10.60 18.06
N PHE A 279 28.34 -10.96 19.09
CA PHE A 279 26.90 -11.21 18.98
C PHE A 279 26.14 -10.07 18.29
N ALA A 280 26.38 -8.83 18.71
CA ALA A 280 25.76 -7.64 18.15
C ALA A 280 25.97 -7.50 16.64
N LEU A 281 27.20 -7.74 16.17
CA LEU A 281 27.53 -7.67 14.75
C LEU A 281 26.89 -8.83 13.97
N THR A 282 26.86 -10.03 14.55
CA THR A 282 26.21 -11.20 13.94
C THR A 282 24.71 -10.99 13.74
N VAL A 283 24.01 -10.33 14.68
CA VAL A 283 22.59 -9.98 14.54
C VAL A 283 22.36 -9.04 13.36
N VAL A 284 23.13 -7.95 13.26
CA VAL A 284 23.00 -6.97 12.17
C VAL A 284 23.33 -7.60 10.81
N VAL A 285 24.39 -8.41 10.73
CA VAL A 285 24.78 -9.13 9.50
C VAL A 285 23.70 -10.14 9.09
N ARG A 286 23.11 -10.88 10.05
CA ARG A 286 22.00 -11.80 9.80
C ARG A 286 20.81 -11.07 9.18
N ASP A 287 20.42 -9.93 9.73
CA ASP A 287 19.29 -9.14 9.22
C ASP A 287 19.57 -8.58 7.83
N ALA A 288 20.79 -8.10 7.59
CA ALA A 288 21.22 -7.60 6.28
C ALA A 288 21.16 -8.71 5.23
N ILE A 289 21.64 -9.92 5.57
CA ILE A 289 21.53 -11.09 4.69
C ILE A 289 20.07 -11.47 4.47
N GLY A 290 19.22 -11.40 5.50
CA GLY A 290 17.76 -11.59 5.37
C GLY A 290 17.13 -10.64 4.34
N ALA A 291 17.47 -9.35 4.42
CA ALA A 291 17.03 -8.34 3.47
C ALA A 291 17.53 -8.62 2.03
N LEU A 292 18.79 -9.05 1.88
CA LEU A 292 19.39 -9.40 0.59
C LEU A 292 18.75 -10.65 -0.06
N ARG A 293 18.20 -11.58 0.73
CA ARG A 293 17.50 -12.76 0.23
C ARG A 293 16.12 -12.44 -0.38
N THR A 294 15.58 -11.25 -0.11
CA THR A 294 14.28 -10.76 -0.59
C THR A 294 14.40 -9.41 -1.35
N PRO A 295 15.19 -9.35 -2.44
CA PRO A 295 15.58 -8.09 -3.07
C PRO A 295 14.40 -7.24 -3.57
N GLY A 296 13.33 -7.88 -4.06
CA GLY A 296 12.12 -7.15 -4.48
C GLY A 296 11.40 -6.47 -3.33
N ARG A 297 11.38 -7.10 -2.14
CA ARG A 297 10.78 -6.52 -0.92
C ARG A 297 11.65 -5.34 -0.43
N SER A 298 12.97 -5.52 -0.41
CA SER A 298 13.93 -4.48 -0.03
C SER A 298 13.91 -3.27 -0.98
N ALA A 299 13.82 -3.49 -2.29
CA ALA A 299 13.70 -2.41 -3.27
C ALA A 299 12.38 -1.61 -3.09
N ALA A 300 11.26 -2.31 -2.88
CA ALA A 300 9.98 -1.66 -2.61
C ALA A 300 10.01 -0.84 -1.30
N ALA A 301 10.65 -1.35 -0.26
CA ALA A 301 10.88 -0.59 0.98
C ALA A 301 11.74 0.66 0.77
N GLY A 302 12.83 0.53 0.01
CA GLY A 302 13.69 1.66 -0.29
C GLY A 302 12.95 2.75 -1.08
N LEU A 303 12.15 2.37 -2.07
CA LEU A 303 11.28 3.29 -2.80
C LEU A 303 10.24 3.96 -1.89
N ALA A 304 9.62 3.22 -0.98
CA ALA A 304 8.68 3.77 -0.01
C ALA A 304 9.34 4.79 0.93
N LEU A 305 10.58 4.54 1.38
CA LEU A 305 11.33 5.46 2.24
C LEU A 305 11.83 6.70 1.50
N LEU A 306 12.29 6.55 0.25
CA LEU A 306 12.60 7.69 -0.62
C LEU A 306 11.36 8.56 -0.84
N ALA A 307 10.22 7.93 -1.15
CA ALA A 307 8.95 8.63 -1.31
C ALA A 307 8.48 9.29 0.00
N ALA A 308 8.74 8.67 1.16
CA ALA A 308 8.48 9.30 2.46
C ALA A 308 9.31 10.57 2.65
N GLY A 309 10.61 10.53 2.32
CA GLY A 309 11.49 11.69 2.34
C GLY A 309 11.02 12.83 1.44
N VAL A 310 10.68 12.50 0.19
CA VAL A 310 10.09 13.46 -0.77
C VAL A 310 8.80 14.05 -0.19
N ALA A 311 7.91 13.22 0.37
CA ALA A 311 6.66 13.68 0.94
C ALA A 311 6.87 14.60 2.17
N VAL A 312 7.89 14.35 3.01
CA VAL A 312 8.28 15.29 4.08
C VAL A 312 8.74 16.63 3.50
N ALA A 313 9.60 16.62 2.49
CA ALA A 313 10.09 17.86 1.88
C ALA A 313 8.96 18.65 1.19
N VAL A 314 8.05 17.96 0.48
CA VAL A 314 6.84 18.56 -0.09
C VAL A 314 5.96 19.15 1.02
N ALA A 315 5.78 18.45 2.14
CA ALA A 315 4.98 18.93 3.25
C ALA A 315 5.58 20.17 3.93
N ALA A 316 6.92 20.28 3.99
CA ALA A 316 7.61 21.39 4.62
C ALA A 316 7.46 22.73 3.88
N VAL A 317 7.18 22.67 2.58
CA VAL A 317 6.90 23.86 1.75
C VAL A 317 5.40 24.02 1.45
N ALA A 318 4.57 23.07 1.88
CA ALA A 318 3.13 23.13 1.65
C ALA A 318 2.46 24.18 2.55
N PRO A 319 1.37 24.81 2.08
CA PRO A 319 0.52 25.64 2.93
C PRO A 319 0.01 24.88 4.16
N PRO A 320 -0.22 25.55 5.30
CA PRO A 320 -0.66 24.90 6.53
C PRO A 320 -1.93 24.04 6.39
N SER A 321 -2.85 24.44 5.51
CA SER A 321 -4.09 23.70 5.24
C SER A 321 -3.88 22.38 4.50
N LEU A 322 -2.75 22.20 3.80
CA LEU A 322 -2.42 20.98 3.06
C LEU A 322 -1.36 20.14 3.73
N LEU A 323 -0.53 20.74 4.59
CA LEU A 323 0.68 20.11 5.13
C LEU A 323 0.41 18.70 5.69
N ALA A 324 -0.77 18.50 6.31
CA ALA A 324 -1.14 17.28 7.00
C ALA A 324 -1.21 16.07 6.06
N VAL A 325 -1.62 16.26 4.79
CA VAL A 325 -1.78 15.15 3.83
C VAL A 325 -0.43 14.55 3.40
N PRO A 326 0.51 15.29 2.80
CA PRO A 326 1.82 14.76 2.46
C PRO A 326 2.64 14.38 3.71
N ALA A 327 2.50 15.09 4.84
CA ALA A 327 3.18 14.70 6.07
C ALA A 327 2.65 13.37 6.64
N ALA A 328 1.34 13.18 6.72
CA ALA A 328 0.76 11.91 7.15
C ALA A 328 1.14 10.77 6.19
N ALA A 329 1.10 11.02 4.88
CA ALA A 329 1.55 10.07 3.86
C ALA A 329 3.04 9.70 4.06
N ALA A 330 3.89 10.67 4.36
CA ALA A 330 5.29 10.42 4.68
C ALA A 330 5.46 9.49 5.89
N GLY A 331 4.74 9.75 6.99
CA GLY A 331 4.78 8.89 8.18
C GLY A 331 4.28 7.47 7.90
N VAL A 332 3.22 7.31 7.11
CA VAL A 332 2.71 5.99 6.70
C VAL A 332 3.71 5.27 5.79
N LEU A 333 4.27 5.95 4.78
CA LEU A 333 5.27 5.38 3.87
C LEU A 333 6.56 4.98 4.59
N ALA A 334 7.03 5.82 5.52
CA ALA A 334 8.18 5.50 6.36
C ALA A 334 7.92 4.27 7.23
N TYR A 335 6.73 4.19 7.85
CA TYR A 335 6.30 3.02 8.62
C TYR A 335 6.25 1.76 7.74
N LEU A 336 5.62 1.82 6.56
CA LEU A 336 5.53 0.70 5.63
C LEU A 336 6.90 0.24 5.13
N GLY A 337 7.76 1.17 4.72
CA GLY A 337 9.10 0.89 4.22
C GLY A 337 10.01 0.27 5.27
N ALA A 338 10.07 0.86 6.48
CA ALA A 338 10.87 0.33 7.59
C ALA A 338 10.49 -1.12 7.96
N GLY A 339 9.19 -1.46 7.85
CA GLY A 339 8.67 -2.79 8.20
C GLY A 339 9.27 -3.97 7.42
N VAL A 340 9.93 -3.71 6.28
CA VAL A 340 10.62 -4.77 5.51
C VAL A 340 11.87 -5.28 6.21
N TRP A 341 12.60 -4.40 6.89
CA TRP A 341 13.84 -4.74 7.60
C TRP A 341 13.63 -4.94 9.10
N SER A 342 12.40 -4.76 9.59
CA SER A 342 12.01 -4.93 10.99
C SER A 342 11.57 -6.35 11.38
N ASP A 343 11.81 -7.38 10.56
CA ASP A 343 11.41 -8.76 10.90
C ASP A 343 12.07 -9.26 12.19
N GLY A 344 13.26 -8.76 12.52
CA GLY A 344 13.97 -9.06 13.77
C GLY A 344 13.23 -8.60 15.04
N PHE A 345 12.44 -7.52 14.97
CA PHE A 345 11.65 -7.09 16.13
C PHE A 345 10.60 -8.13 16.55
N ARG A 346 9.99 -8.79 15.56
CA ARG A 346 9.01 -9.84 15.81
C ARG A 346 9.68 -11.09 16.35
N HIS A 347 10.87 -11.42 15.87
CA HIS A 347 11.66 -12.50 16.46
C HIS A 347 11.97 -12.22 17.93
N ALA A 348 12.40 -11.00 18.27
CA ALA A 348 12.65 -10.61 19.66
C ALA A 348 11.38 -10.70 20.54
N ALA A 349 10.22 -10.30 19.99
CA ALA A 349 8.93 -10.42 20.68
C ALA A 349 8.50 -11.88 20.88
N GLU A 350 8.67 -12.75 19.88
CA GLU A 350 8.34 -14.18 19.96
C GLU A 350 9.26 -14.95 20.93
N THR A 351 10.48 -14.46 21.16
CA THR A 351 11.41 -15.04 22.15
C THR A 351 11.20 -14.53 23.57
N ALA A 352 10.40 -13.46 23.77
CA ALA A 352 10.06 -12.99 25.10
C ALA A 352 9.22 -14.05 25.83
N GLY A 353 9.55 -14.33 27.09
CA GLY A 353 8.90 -15.38 27.90
C GLY A 353 9.46 -16.80 27.70
N GLN A 354 10.38 -17.04 26.76
CA GLN A 354 11.05 -18.33 26.63
C GLN A 354 12.21 -18.47 27.63
N THR A 355 12.47 -19.70 28.11
CA THR A 355 13.61 -19.98 29.01
C THR A 355 14.92 -19.71 28.28
N ALA A 356 15.61 -18.63 28.66
CA ALA A 356 16.85 -18.21 28.04
C ALA A 356 18.00 -19.12 28.50
N PHE A 357 18.33 -20.15 27.70
CA PHE A 357 19.51 -20.97 27.98
C PHE A 357 20.82 -20.27 27.57
N VAL A 358 20.79 -19.37 26.57
CA VAL A 358 21.99 -18.65 26.04
C VAL A 358 21.65 -17.28 25.40
N ALA A 359 20.41 -16.79 25.48
CA ALA A 359 19.98 -15.59 24.75
C ALA A 359 20.09 -14.31 25.60
N PRO A 360 20.47 -13.16 25.00
CA PRO A 360 20.40 -11.87 25.69
C PRO A 360 18.97 -11.49 26.04
N PRO A 361 18.78 -10.55 26.98
CA PRO A 361 17.46 -10.09 27.37
C PRO A 361 16.65 -9.58 26.15
N PRO A 362 15.33 -9.81 26.09
CA PRO A 362 14.51 -9.52 24.91
C PRO A 362 14.61 -8.08 24.40
N LEU A 363 14.77 -7.11 25.31
CA LEU A 363 14.94 -5.71 24.94
C LEU A 363 16.28 -5.44 24.23
N GLU A 364 17.37 -6.07 24.67
CA GLU A 364 18.67 -5.94 24.01
C GLU A 364 18.60 -6.52 22.60
N LEU A 365 17.98 -7.70 22.46
CA LEU A 365 17.76 -8.32 21.16
C LEU A 365 16.89 -7.44 20.23
N LEU A 366 15.84 -6.81 20.78
CA LEU A 366 14.99 -5.84 20.06
C LEU A 366 15.83 -4.65 19.55
N LEU A 367 16.69 -4.07 20.41
CA LEU A 367 17.53 -2.92 20.04
C LEU A 367 18.56 -3.29 18.96
N LEU A 368 19.18 -4.46 19.06
CA LEU A 368 20.12 -4.97 18.05
C LEU A 368 19.44 -5.15 16.68
N HIS A 369 18.23 -5.73 16.66
CA HIS A 369 17.40 -5.84 15.45
C HIS A 369 16.87 -4.49 14.94
N GLY A 370 16.99 -3.42 15.74
CA GLY A 370 16.61 -2.06 15.35
C GLY A 370 17.67 -1.31 14.55
N MET A 371 18.93 -1.74 14.62
CA MET A 371 20.05 -1.01 14.01
C MET A 371 19.93 -0.93 12.49
N LEU A 372 19.71 -2.07 11.82
CA LEU A 372 19.58 -2.12 10.35
C LEU A 372 18.38 -1.31 9.83
N PRO A 373 17.13 -1.52 10.31
CA PRO A 373 16.00 -0.74 9.83
C PRO A 373 16.17 0.76 10.12
N LEU A 374 16.77 1.15 11.26
CA LEU A 374 17.03 2.54 11.59
C LEU A 374 17.99 3.21 10.60
N VAL A 375 19.16 2.61 10.38
CA VAL A 375 20.17 3.17 9.48
C VAL A 375 19.62 3.30 8.06
N LEU A 376 18.97 2.26 7.53
CA LEU A 376 18.44 2.29 6.17
C LEU A 376 17.24 3.25 6.04
N ALA A 377 16.34 3.29 7.04
CA ALA A 377 15.19 4.18 7.00
C ALA A 377 15.61 5.65 7.03
N VAL A 378 16.51 6.03 7.94
CA VAL A 378 17.01 7.40 8.04
C VAL A 378 17.78 7.78 6.78
N ALA A 379 18.72 6.96 6.32
CA ALA A 379 19.52 7.27 5.13
C ALA A 379 18.65 7.49 3.88
N LEU A 380 17.66 6.62 3.64
CA LEU A 380 16.81 6.70 2.44
C LEU A 380 15.75 7.80 2.56
N ALA A 381 15.18 8.05 3.74
CA ALA A 381 14.27 9.18 3.92
C ALA A 381 14.99 10.52 3.77
N VAL A 382 16.19 10.66 4.33
CA VAL A 382 17.02 11.87 4.16
C VAL A 382 17.43 12.04 2.70
N LEU A 383 17.85 10.96 2.02
CA LEU A 383 18.17 11.00 0.60
C LEU A 383 16.95 11.43 -0.24
N GLY A 384 15.77 10.91 0.06
CA GLY A 384 14.53 11.31 -0.61
C GLY A 384 14.19 12.78 -0.41
N ALA A 385 14.34 13.30 0.82
CA ALA A 385 14.13 14.71 1.11
C ALA A 385 15.14 15.62 0.40
N ALA A 386 16.38 15.17 0.21
CA ALA A 386 17.43 15.90 -0.49
C ALA A 386 17.18 16.06 -2.00
N LEU A 387 16.30 15.25 -2.59
CA LEU A 387 15.91 15.36 -4.00
C LEU A 387 15.00 16.57 -4.27
N VAL A 388 14.46 17.21 -3.23
CA VAL A 388 13.54 18.35 -3.32
C VAL A 388 14.26 19.62 -2.83
N PRO A 389 14.24 20.72 -3.59
CA PRO A 389 14.77 22.01 -3.13
C PRO A 389 14.12 22.45 -1.80
N GLY A 390 14.90 23.06 -0.90
CA GLY A 390 14.42 23.41 0.45
C GLY A 390 14.43 22.24 1.45
N ALA A 391 15.35 21.29 1.23
CA ALA A 391 15.37 19.97 1.85
C ALA A 391 15.10 19.95 3.38
N ALA A 392 14.00 19.30 3.76
CA ALA A 392 13.60 19.06 5.14
C ALA A 392 14.31 17.83 5.74
N LEU A 393 15.65 17.82 5.72
CA LEU A 393 16.47 16.66 6.09
C LEU A 393 16.26 16.21 7.53
N ALA A 394 16.25 17.16 8.47
CA ALA A 394 16.06 16.87 9.89
C ALA A 394 14.64 16.33 10.20
N PRO A 395 13.56 16.93 9.67
CA PRO A 395 12.23 16.32 9.68
C PRO A 395 12.18 14.90 9.08
N ALA A 396 12.85 14.65 7.95
CA ALA A 396 12.84 13.33 7.31
C ALA A 396 13.53 12.27 8.19
N ALA A 397 14.66 12.61 8.81
CA ALA A 397 15.35 11.75 9.77
C ALA A 397 14.48 11.47 11.01
N ALA A 398 13.82 12.50 11.55
CA ALA A 398 12.92 12.37 12.69
C ALA A 398 11.72 11.45 12.40
N VAL A 399 11.10 11.59 11.23
CA VAL A 399 9.99 10.72 10.79
C VAL A 399 10.45 9.27 10.64
N ALA A 400 11.61 9.03 10.03
CA ALA A 400 12.16 7.68 9.89
C ALA A 400 12.48 7.04 11.26
N LEU A 401 13.06 7.81 12.19
CA LEU A 401 13.33 7.36 13.56
C LEU A 401 12.03 6.93 14.26
N VAL A 402 11.00 7.79 14.25
CA VAL A 402 9.72 7.47 14.91
C VAL A 402 9.04 6.30 14.22
N ALA A 403 9.10 6.19 12.89
CA ALA A 403 8.55 5.06 12.15
C ALA A 403 9.17 3.72 12.58
N VAL A 404 10.49 3.67 12.76
CA VAL A 404 11.21 2.46 13.22
C VAL A 404 10.88 2.15 14.68
N ALA A 405 10.81 3.15 15.55
CA ALA A 405 10.40 2.95 16.94
C ALA A 405 8.93 2.47 17.05
N ALA A 406 8.04 3.04 16.24
CA ALA A 406 6.65 2.60 16.11
C ALA A 406 6.57 1.15 15.61
N ARG A 407 7.48 0.70 14.74
CA ARG A 407 7.59 -0.73 14.35
C ARG A 407 8.00 -1.64 15.50
N ALA A 408 8.91 -1.22 16.37
CA ALA A 408 9.27 -1.97 17.56
C ALA A 408 8.08 -2.08 18.55
N MET A 409 7.34 -1.00 18.75
CA MET A 409 6.09 -0.98 19.52
C MET A 409 5.00 -1.88 18.92
N ASP A 410 4.87 -1.88 17.59
CA ASP A 410 3.91 -2.71 16.85
C ASP A 410 4.24 -4.21 16.98
N ALA A 411 5.51 -4.56 16.83
CA ALA A 411 5.99 -5.95 16.89
C ALA A 411 5.78 -6.61 18.26
N THR A 412 5.74 -5.82 19.33
CA THR A 412 5.53 -6.28 20.71
C THR A 412 4.07 -6.23 21.16
N ARG A 413 3.14 -5.83 20.29
CA ARG A 413 1.72 -5.63 20.63
C ARG A 413 1.02 -6.92 21.09
N GLY A 414 1.41 -8.08 20.57
CA GLY A 414 0.72 -9.35 20.83
C GLY A 414 -0.64 -9.44 20.12
N ALA A 415 -1.39 -10.50 20.45
CA ALA A 415 -2.72 -10.74 19.91
C ALA A 415 -3.73 -9.68 20.37
N LEU A 416 -4.78 -9.46 19.57
CA LEU A 416 -5.89 -8.58 19.94
C LEU A 416 -6.55 -9.07 21.24
N PRO A 417 -6.59 -8.26 22.33
CA PRO A 417 -7.24 -8.65 23.56
C PRO A 417 -8.74 -8.91 23.33
N PRO A 418 -9.32 -10.01 23.86
CA PRO A 418 -10.75 -10.30 23.71
C PRO A 418 -11.67 -9.19 24.23
N ALA A 419 -11.21 -8.41 25.20
CA ALA A 419 -11.93 -7.25 25.73
C ALA A 419 -12.17 -6.16 24.66
N LEU A 420 -11.33 -6.04 23.63
CA LEU A 420 -11.53 -5.07 22.55
C LEU A 420 -12.57 -5.53 21.51
N LEU A 421 -13.04 -6.77 21.62
CA LEU A 421 -14.14 -7.31 20.80
C LEU A 421 -15.51 -7.16 21.47
N SER A 422 -15.57 -6.65 22.71
CA SER A 422 -16.84 -6.40 23.37
C SER A 422 -17.59 -5.25 22.68
N PRO A 423 -18.93 -5.35 22.50
CA PRO A 423 -19.71 -4.28 21.90
C PRO A 423 -19.50 -2.93 22.62
N VAL A 424 -19.30 -1.87 21.85
CA VAL A 424 -19.18 -0.49 22.34
C VAL A 424 -20.40 0.28 21.85
N PRO A 425 -21.44 0.47 22.67
CA PRO A 425 -22.65 1.14 22.23
C PRO A 425 -22.37 2.61 21.88
N LEU A 426 -22.53 2.98 20.62
CA LEU A 426 -22.54 4.36 20.13
C LEU A 426 -23.94 4.70 19.59
N PRO A 427 -24.33 6.00 19.52
CA PRO A 427 -25.61 6.41 18.96
C PRO A 427 -25.85 5.93 17.51
N ILE A 428 -24.76 5.66 16.77
CA ILE A 428 -24.77 5.22 15.38
C ILE A 428 -24.55 3.71 15.19
N GLY A 429 -24.42 2.93 16.26
CA GLY A 429 -24.18 1.48 16.22
C GLY A 429 -23.08 0.99 17.17
N ASP A 430 -22.48 -0.15 16.86
CA ASP A 430 -21.38 -0.71 17.65
C ASP A 430 -20.02 -0.14 17.22
N GLY A 431 -19.33 0.52 18.16
CA GLY A 431 -18.01 1.11 18.00
C GLY A 431 -16.83 0.13 18.11
N ALA A 432 -17.06 -1.15 18.42
CA ALA A 432 -16.00 -2.14 18.58
C ALA A 432 -15.09 -2.21 17.33
N GLY A 433 -15.66 -2.11 16.12
CA GLY A 433 -14.89 -2.08 14.87
C GLY A 433 -13.89 -0.92 14.78
N ALA A 434 -14.23 0.26 15.31
CA ALA A 434 -13.32 1.40 15.35
C ALA A 434 -12.18 1.19 16.35
N VAL A 435 -12.47 0.54 17.49
CA VAL A 435 -11.46 0.17 18.49
C VAL A 435 -10.47 -0.85 17.92
N VAL A 436 -10.98 -1.88 17.23
CA VAL A 436 -10.15 -2.88 16.53
C VAL A 436 -9.32 -2.23 15.42
N LEU A 437 -9.91 -1.30 14.65
CA LEU A 437 -9.18 -0.56 13.63
C LEU A 437 -8.06 0.28 14.26
N LEU A 438 -8.36 1.00 15.34
CA LEU A 438 -7.39 1.82 16.07
C LEU A 438 -6.27 0.98 16.67
N TRP A 439 -6.59 -0.20 17.19
CA TRP A 439 -5.59 -1.18 17.65
C TRP A 439 -4.62 -1.56 16.54
N ASN A 440 -5.13 -1.86 15.34
CA ASN A 440 -4.31 -2.23 14.17
C ASN A 440 -3.54 -1.03 13.57
N LEU A 441 -4.07 0.19 13.70
CA LEU A 441 -3.50 1.41 13.13
C LEU A 441 -2.68 2.24 14.12
N ALA A 442 -2.57 1.86 15.39
CA ALA A 442 -1.89 2.67 16.40
C ALA A 442 -0.46 3.05 16.01
N ALA A 443 0.34 2.11 15.51
CA ALA A 443 1.71 2.36 15.09
C ALA A 443 1.84 3.26 13.83
N PRO A 444 1.12 2.99 12.72
CA PRO A 444 1.15 3.92 11.58
C PRO A 444 0.57 5.29 11.94
N MET A 445 -0.41 5.39 12.83
CA MET A 445 -0.95 6.67 13.32
C MET A 445 0.08 7.46 14.13
N VAL A 446 0.87 6.81 15.00
CA VAL A 446 1.99 7.46 15.71
C VAL A 446 3.02 8.01 14.72
N SER A 447 3.39 7.22 13.70
CA SER A 447 4.32 7.65 12.66
C SER A 447 3.77 8.83 11.83
N ALA A 448 2.51 8.75 11.41
CA ALA A 448 1.83 9.81 10.66
C ALA A 448 1.67 11.09 11.49
N GLY A 449 1.23 10.99 12.74
CA GLY A 449 1.08 12.12 13.65
C GLY A 449 2.41 12.80 13.96
N ALA A 450 3.48 12.02 14.18
CA ALA A 450 4.82 12.58 14.36
C ALA A 450 5.31 13.32 13.10
N ALA A 451 5.05 12.78 11.91
CA ALA A 451 5.39 13.46 10.67
C ALA A 451 4.63 14.79 10.51
N VAL A 452 3.32 14.81 10.79
CA VAL A 452 2.53 16.05 10.78
C VAL A 452 3.09 17.06 11.79
N ALA A 453 3.36 16.64 13.03
CA ALA A 453 3.86 17.53 14.08
C ALA A 453 5.23 18.13 13.74
N VAL A 454 6.19 17.30 13.30
CA VAL A 454 7.56 17.73 13.01
C VAL A 454 7.61 18.66 11.79
N VAL A 455 6.74 18.45 10.80
CA VAL A 455 6.63 19.35 9.65
C VAL A 455 5.92 20.65 10.02
N ALA A 456 4.85 20.59 10.83
CA ALA A 456 4.08 21.76 11.25
C ALA A 456 4.89 22.72 12.14
N ALA A 457 5.84 22.20 12.93
CA ALA A 457 6.67 23.01 13.80
C ALA A 457 8.10 22.43 13.89
N ALA A 458 9.04 23.08 13.22
CA ALA A 458 10.46 22.68 13.18
C ALA A 458 11.11 22.41 14.56
N PRO A 459 10.81 23.16 15.64
CA PRO A 459 11.34 22.83 16.97
C PRO A 459 10.95 21.44 17.50
N LEU A 460 9.82 20.89 17.03
CA LEU A 460 9.35 19.56 17.45
C LEU A 460 10.20 18.41 16.88
N VAL A 461 11.11 18.67 15.93
CA VAL A 461 12.16 17.72 15.52
C VAL A 461 12.91 17.21 16.76
N ALA A 462 13.20 18.08 17.73
CA ALA A 462 13.91 17.73 18.96
C ALA A 462 13.12 16.77 19.87
N LEU A 463 11.80 16.64 19.69
CA LEU A 463 10.96 15.69 20.43
C LEU A 463 10.91 14.29 19.80
N ALA A 464 11.40 14.10 18.58
CA ALA A 464 11.38 12.80 17.92
C ALA A 464 12.08 11.67 18.72
N PRO A 465 13.25 11.91 19.37
CA PRO A 465 13.84 10.92 20.27
C PRO A 465 12.96 10.58 21.48
N ILE A 466 12.19 11.55 22.00
CA ILE A 466 11.27 11.34 23.14
C ILE A 466 10.10 10.46 22.71
N VAL A 467 9.51 10.75 21.53
CA VAL A 467 8.44 9.90 20.96
C VAL A 467 8.95 8.49 20.70
N ALA A 468 10.15 8.35 20.12
CA ALA A 468 10.78 7.06 19.90
C ALA A 468 11.04 6.31 21.21
N ALA A 469 11.54 6.99 22.25
CA ALA A 469 11.72 6.43 23.58
C ALA A 469 10.38 5.99 24.19
N GLY A 470 9.30 6.77 24.00
CA GLY A 470 7.94 6.38 24.40
C GLY A 470 7.49 5.08 23.74
N CYS A 471 7.68 4.92 22.43
CA CYS A 471 7.41 3.68 21.72
C CYS A 471 8.23 2.50 22.27
N LEU A 472 9.51 2.70 22.54
CA LEU A 472 10.40 1.68 23.09
C LEU A 472 10.06 1.32 24.55
N LEU A 473 9.60 2.28 25.35
CA LEU A 473 9.11 2.02 26.72
C LEU A 473 7.84 1.19 26.71
N VAL A 474 6.91 1.47 25.80
CA VAL A 474 5.72 0.64 25.59
C VAL A 474 6.14 -0.78 25.18
N ALA A 475 7.07 -0.90 24.23
CA ALA A 475 7.59 -2.20 23.81
C ALA A 475 8.25 -2.98 24.97
N ARG A 476 9.11 -2.31 25.76
CA ARG A 476 9.76 -2.88 26.94
C ARG A 476 8.75 -3.39 27.97
N ARG A 477 7.71 -2.60 28.27
CA ARG A 477 6.67 -3.00 29.24
C ARG A 477 5.93 -4.26 28.77
N ARG A 478 5.62 -4.36 27.48
CA ARG A 478 4.96 -5.54 26.89
C ARG A 478 5.86 -6.77 26.91
N LEU A 479 7.15 -6.61 26.61
CA LEU A 479 8.14 -7.68 26.69
C LEU A 479 8.34 -8.19 28.12
N ALA A 480 8.19 -7.33 29.13
CA ALA A 480 8.32 -7.72 30.53
C ALA A 480 7.06 -8.42 31.09
N SER A 481 5.91 -8.27 30.43
CA SER A 481 4.65 -8.92 30.81
C SER A 481 4.36 -10.22 30.03
N ALA A 482 5.16 -10.51 29.01
CA ALA A 482 5.10 -11.74 28.22
C ALA A 482 5.95 -12.82 28.89
#